data_AF-A0A2N3GC47-F1
#
_entry.id   AF-A0A2N3GC47-F1
#
_cell.length_a   1.000
_cell.length_b   1.000
_cell.length_c   1.000
_cell.angle_alpha   90.00
_cell.angle_beta   90.00
_cell.angle_gamma   90.00
#
_symmetry.space_group_name_H-M   'P 1'
#
loop_
_entity.id
_entity.type
_entity.pdbx_description
1 polymer ?
#
loop_
_entity_poly.entity_id
_entity_poly.type
_entity_poly.pdbx_seq_one_letter_code
_entity_poly.pdbx_strand_id
1 'polypeptide(L)'
;MSKTIGAASDFYRLRITMMDQSEEPDLEWRDDILYRQPPAERLREGEAYAIEAVLLDDEEDVSPVAVYESADAAHAAIDAIQDDLSELTRSEFEARYFDPEI
;
A
#
# COMPACT_ATOMS: atom_id res chain seq x y z
N MET A 1 -26.97 15.60 0.69
CA MET A 1 -25.70 15.09 0.12
C MET A 1 -25.99 14.67 -1.31
N SER A 2 -25.57 15.48 -2.27
CA SER A 2 -25.67 15.17 -3.69
C SER A 2 -24.78 13.95 -3.97
N LYS A 3 -25.40 12.79 -4.24
CA LYS A 3 -24.67 11.63 -4.78
C LYS A 3 -24.22 12.03 -6.18
N THR A 4 -22.97 12.46 -6.31
CA THR A 4 -22.34 12.68 -7.61
C THR A 4 -22.11 11.30 -8.21
N ILE A 5 -22.98 10.90 -9.13
CA ILE A 5 -22.85 9.65 -9.88
C ILE A 5 -21.88 9.93 -11.03
N GLY A 6 -20.61 9.60 -10.83
CA GLY A 6 -19.53 9.70 -11.82
C GLY A 6 -18.65 8.45 -11.75
N ALA A 7 -17.82 8.23 -12.77
CA ALA A 7 -16.85 7.13 -12.77
C ALA A 7 -15.81 7.38 -11.68
N ALA A 8 -15.27 6.33 -11.06
CA ALA A 8 -14.26 6.48 -10.01
C ALA A 8 -13.01 7.24 -10.53
N SER A 9 -12.70 7.12 -11.82
CA SER A 9 -11.64 7.86 -12.51
C SER A 9 -11.81 9.37 -12.52
N ASP A 10 -13.04 9.88 -12.32
CA ASP A 10 -13.30 11.32 -12.21
C ASP A 10 -12.92 11.88 -10.84
N PHE A 11 -12.69 11.01 -9.85
CA PHE A 11 -12.40 11.40 -8.46
C PHE A 11 -11.02 10.97 -7.99
N TYR A 12 -10.49 9.87 -8.51
CA TYR A 12 -9.27 9.26 -7.99
C TYR A 12 -8.19 9.08 -9.07
N ARG A 13 -6.94 9.10 -8.62
CA ARG A 13 -5.77 8.64 -9.38
C ARG A 13 -5.05 7.55 -8.60
N LEU A 14 -4.53 6.57 -9.31
CA LEU A 14 -3.75 5.50 -8.71
C LEU A 14 -2.26 5.83 -8.81
N ARG A 15 -1.52 5.53 -7.74
CA ARG A 15 -0.05 5.55 -7.73
C ARG A 15 0.49 4.33 -7.00
N ILE A 16 1.75 4.00 -7.28
CA ILE A 16 2.51 3.01 -6.52
C ILE A 16 3.51 3.76 -5.65
N THR A 17 3.52 3.44 -4.37
CA THR A 17 4.48 3.95 -3.38
C THR A 17 5.29 2.79 -2.82
N MET A 18 6.62 2.91 -2.84
CA MET A 18 7.50 1.94 -2.20
C MET A 18 7.59 2.23 -0.70
N MET A 19 7.41 1.20 0.12
CA MET A 19 7.50 1.24 1.56
C MET A 19 8.68 0.40 2.02
N ASP A 20 9.51 0.97 2.89
CA ASP A 20 10.54 0.22 3.58
C ASP A 20 9.90 -0.54 4.76
N GLN A 21 9.95 -1.87 4.75
CA GLN A 21 9.50 -2.72 5.86
C GLN A 21 10.68 -3.25 6.68
N SER A 22 11.85 -2.60 6.61
CA SER A 22 13.01 -3.02 7.38
C SER A 22 12.72 -2.76 8.86
N GLU A 23 12.52 -3.83 9.62
CA GLU A 23 12.51 -3.73 11.07
C GLU A 23 13.93 -3.43 11.55
N GLU A 24 14.12 -2.29 12.21
CA GLU A 24 15.38 -2.00 12.91
C GLU A 24 15.59 -3.10 13.97
N PRO A 25 16.71 -3.84 13.93
CA PRO A 25 16.96 -4.85 14.95
C PRO A 25 17.06 -4.15 16.32
N ASP A 26 16.31 -4.65 17.30
CA ASP A 26 16.42 -4.20 18.69
C ASP A 26 17.74 -4.71 19.28
N LEU A 27 18.80 -3.96 19.03
CA LEU A 27 20.15 -4.25 19.51
C LEU A 27 20.27 -3.76 20.96
N GLU A 28 19.83 -4.57 21.91
CA GLU A 28 20.11 -4.33 23.33
C GLU A 28 21.63 -4.40 23.57
N TRP A 29 22.24 -3.26 23.93
CA TRP A 29 23.65 -3.21 24.32
C TRP A 29 23.82 -3.88 25.67
N ARG A 30 24.29 -5.14 25.66
CA ARG A 30 24.53 -5.95 26.85
C ARG A 30 26.00 -5.96 27.22
N ASP A 31 26.33 -5.30 28.33
CA ASP A 31 27.70 -5.21 28.87
C ASP A 31 28.25 -6.54 29.44
N ASP A 32 27.44 -7.60 29.50
CA ASP A 32 27.77 -8.88 30.15
C ASP A 32 28.23 -10.00 29.20
N ILE A 33 28.33 -9.76 27.89
CA ILE A 33 28.64 -10.79 26.89
C ILE A 33 29.94 -10.46 26.15
N LEU A 34 31.03 -11.17 26.47
CA LEU A 34 32.35 -10.93 25.84
C LEU A 34 32.48 -11.46 24.40
N TYR A 35 31.64 -12.41 23.97
CA TYR A 35 31.37 -12.77 22.56
C TYR A 35 30.30 -13.86 22.48
N ARG A 36 29.29 -13.72 21.62
CA ARG A 36 28.41 -14.82 21.20
C ARG A 36 28.23 -14.75 19.68
N GLN A 37 28.17 -15.91 19.01
CA GLN A 37 27.74 -15.95 17.61
C GLN A 37 26.31 -15.39 17.56
N PRO A 38 26.06 -14.31 16.78
CA PRO A 38 24.73 -13.74 16.70
C PRO A 38 23.75 -14.82 16.23
N PRO A 39 22.50 -14.82 16.72
CA PRO A 39 21.46 -15.65 16.11
C PRO A 39 21.46 -15.37 14.61
N ALA A 40 21.30 -16.41 13.81
CA ALA A 40 21.11 -16.25 12.37
C ALA A 40 19.69 -15.71 12.10
N GLU A 41 19.40 -14.53 12.64
CA GLU A 41 18.26 -13.75 12.19
C GLU A 41 18.58 -13.27 10.79
N ARG A 42 17.88 -13.85 9.81
CA ARG A 42 17.77 -13.23 8.50
C ARG A 42 16.98 -11.94 8.72
N LEU A 43 17.70 -10.84 8.83
CA LEU A 43 17.13 -9.51 8.64
C LEU A 43 16.33 -9.58 7.33
N ARG A 44 15.00 -9.49 7.42
CA ARG A 44 14.17 -9.34 6.23
C ARG A 44 14.24 -7.87 5.86
N GLU A 45 15.22 -7.54 5.03
CA GLU A 45 15.15 -6.32 4.23
C GLU A 45 14.00 -6.54 3.24
N GLY A 46 12.84 -5.96 3.54
CA GLY A 46 11.61 -6.14 2.78
C GLY A 46 11.17 -4.82 2.21
N GLU A 47 11.22 -4.67 0.89
CA GLU A 47 10.50 -3.60 0.21
C GLU A 47 9.04 -4.05 0.01
N ALA A 48 8.09 -3.22 0.42
CA ALA A 48 6.70 -3.34 0.00
C ALA A 48 6.36 -2.28 -1.05
N TYR A 49 5.36 -2.58 -1.85
CA TYR A 49 4.83 -1.70 -2.88
C TYR A 49 3.33 -1.55 -2.63
N ALA A 50 2.93 -0.37 -2.18
CA ALA A 50 1.53 -0.02 -1.92
C ALA A 50 0.91 0.65 -3.15
N ILE A 51 -0.26 0.18 -3.56
CA ILE A 51 -1.12 0.88 -4.51
C ILE A 51 -2.03 1.78 -3.71
N GLU A 52 -2.02 3.07 -4.04
CA GLU A 52 -2.76 4.11 -3.35
C GLU A 52 -3.71 4.82 -4.31
N ALA A 53 -4.93 5.06 -3.86
CA ALA A 53 -5.89 5.92 -4.52
C ALA A 53 -5.81 7.32 -3.91
N VAL A 54 -5.43 8.31 -4.72
CA VAL A 54 -5.30 9.72 -4.35
C VAL A 54 -6.51 10.47 -4.87
N LEU A 55 -7.18 11.23 -3.99
CA LEU A 55 -8.29 12.08 -4.40
C LEU A 55 -7.80 13.24 -5.28
N LEU A 56 -8.45 13.46 -6.41
CA LEU A 56 -8.07 14.51 -7.36
C LEU A 56 -8.27 15.93 -6.81
N ASP A 57 -9.25 16.09 -5.93
CA ASP A 57 -9.56 17.38 -5.29
C ASP A 57 -8.65 17.67 -4.08
N ASP A 58 -7.98 16.65 -3.53
CA ASP A 58 -7.06 16.77 -2.39
C ASP A 58 -5.94 15.73 -2.49
N GLU A 59 -4.77 16.16 -2.94
CA GLU A 59 -3.60 15.30 -3.15
C GLU A 59 -3.03 14.73 -1.83
N GLU A 60 -3.44 15.26 -0.68
CA GLU A 60 -3.09 14.75 0.65
C GLU A 60 -4.08 13.67 1.14
N ASP A 61 -5.26 13.54 0.53
CA ASP A 61 -6.24 12.49 0.82
C ASP A 61 -5.91 11.23 0.03
N VAL A 62 -5.19 10.32 0.69
CA VAL A 62 -4.66 9.09 0.13
C VAL A 62 -5.27 7.89 0.83
N SER A 63 -5.94 7.02 0.07
CA SER A 63 -6.53 5.78 0.55
C SER A 63 -5.73 4.56 0.05
N PRO A 64 -5.18 3.71 0.94
CA PRO A 64 -4.48 2.51 0.52
C PRO A 64 -5.46 1.50 -0.09
N VAL A 65 -5.10 0.96 -1.25
CA VAL A 65 -5.92 -0.01 -2.00
C VAL A 65 -5.42 -1.44 -1.79
N ALA A 66 -4.11 -1.64 -1.89
CA ALA A 66 -3.47 -2.95 -1.76
C ALA A 66 -1.96 -2.79 -1.50
N VAL A 67 -1.34 -3.80 -0.90
CA VAL A 67 0.10 -3.85 -0.65
C VAL A 67 0.67 -5.16 -1.19
N TYR A 68 1.82 -5.08 -1.85
CA TYR A 68 2.52 -6.21 -2.47
C TYR A 68 3.97 -6.28 -2.01
N GLU A 69 4.55 -7.48 -1.96
CA GLU A 69 5.97 -7.70 -1.63
C GLU A 69 6.90 -7.53 -2.86
N SER A 70 6.36 -7.22 -4.04
CA SER A 70 7.12 -7.12 -5.29
C SER A 70 6.58 -6.02 -6.19
N ALA A 71 7.50 -5.27 -6.80
CA ALA A 71 7.19 -4.24 -7.79
C ALA A 71 6.39 -4.80 -8.98
N ASP A 72 6.79 -5.97 -9.49
CA ASP A 72 6.12 -6.61 -10.64
C ASP A 72 4.68 -6.98 -10.30
N ALA A 73 4.43 -7.47 -9.08
CA ALA A 73 3.08 -7.79 -8.61
C ALA A 73 2.22 -6.53 -8.47
N ALA A 74 2.77 -5.43 -7.93
CA ALA A 74 2.08 -4.16 -7.84
C ALA A 74 1.78 -3.55 -9.22
N HIS A 75 2.73 -3.61 -10.15
CA HIS A 75 2.55 -3.12 -11.52
C HIS A 75 1.54 -3.95 -12.32
N ALA A 76 1.51 -5.27 -12.15
CA ALA A 76 0.49 -6.09 -12.79
C ALA A 76 -0.92 -5.82 -12.21
N ALA A 77 -1.00 -5.53 -10.91
CA ALA A 77 -2.28 -5.26 -10.24
C ALA A 77 -2.83 -3.86 -10.54
N ILE A 78 -1.98 -2.83 -10.64
CA ILE A 78 -2.46 -1.46 -10.87
C ILE A 78 -3.20 -1.32 -12.20
N ASP A 79 -2.80 -2.06 -13.24
CA ASP A 79 -3.51 -2.05 -14.52
C ASP A 79 -4.96 -2.56 -14.38
N ALA A 80 -5.17 -3.66 -13.66
CA ALA A 80 -6.50 -4.21 -13.41
C ALA A 80 -7.35 -3.28 -12.53
N ILE A 81 -6.74 -2.66 -11.51
CA ILE A 81 -7.42 -1.68 -10.65
C ILE A 81 -7.75 -0.42 -11.45
N GLN A 82 -6.92 -0.05 -12.43
CA GLN A 82 -7.16 1.08 -13.31
C GLN A 82 -8.30 0.83 -14.29
N ASP A 83 -8.46 -0.39 -14.77
CA ASP A 83 -9.65 -0.80 -15.52
C ASP A 83 -10.90 -0.68 -14.63
N ASP A 84 -10.87 -1.25 -13.42
CA ASP A 84 -11.95 -1.13 -12.43
C ASP A 84 -12.25 0.36 -12.11
N LEU A 85 -11.25 1.22 -12.02
CA LEU A 85 -11.39 2.67 -11.80
C LEU A 85 -12.17 3.37 -12.94
N SER A 86 -12.02 2.88 -14.17
CA SER A 86 -12.68 3.43 -15.36
C SER A 86 -14.10 2.88 -15.56
N GLU A 87 -14.36 1.67 -15.09
CA GLU A 87 -15.64 0.99 -15.26
C GLU A 87 -16.61 1.23 -14.09
N LEU A 88 -16.10 1.28 -12.87
CA LEU A 88 -16.91 1.38 -11.65
C LEU A 88 -17.28 2.83 -11.32
N THR A 89 -18.44 3.00 -10.71
CA THR A 89 -18.79 4.28 -10.08
C THR A 89 -17.95 4.50 -8.81
N ARG A 90 -17.83 5.76 -8.38
CA ARG A 90 -17.10 6.11 -7.16
C ARG A 90 -17.46 5.24 -5.95
N SER A 91 -18.76 5.07 -5.67
CA SER A 91 -19.22 4.29 -4.52
C SER A 91 -18.97 2.79 -4.66
N GLU A 92 -18.97 2.24 -5.87
CA GLU A 92 -18.66 0.83 -6.11
C GLU A 92 -17.16 0.57 -5.95
N PHE A 93 -16.32 1.51 -6.41
CA PHE A 93 -14.89 1.45 -6.21
C PHE A 93 -14.52 1.57 -4.73
N GLU A 94 -15.08 2.55 -4.02
CA GLU A 94 -14.92 2.73 -2.57
C GLU A 94 -15.34 1.45 -1.81
N ALA A 95 -16.50 0.86 -2.14
CA ALA A 95 -16.97 -0.36 -1.48
C ALA A 95 -16.10 -1.59 -1.77
N ARG A 96 -15.39 -1.62 -2.89
CA ARG A 96 -14.53 -2.75 -3.28
C ARG A 96 -13.15 -2.68 -2.65
N TYR A 97 -12.60 -1.48 -2.48
CA TYR A 97 -11.20 -1.28 -2.14
C TYR A 97 -10.95 -0.56 -0.81
N PHE A 98 -11.91 0.19 -0.29
CA PHE A 98 -11.75 0.96 0.95
C PHE A 98 -12.53 0.39 2.13
N ASP A 99 -13.28 -0.70 1.92
CA ASP A 99 -14.04 -1.34 2.99
C ASP A 99 -13.10 -2.18 3.89
N PRO A 100 -13.04 -1.91 5.20
CA PRO A 100 -12.10 -2.55 6.12
C PRO A 100 -12.52 -3.97 6.58
N GLU A 101 -13.58 -4.58 6.04
CA GLU A 101 -14.02 -5.94 6.43
C GLU A 101 -13.22 -7.11 5.82
N ILE A 102 -11.96 -6.92 5.41
CA ILE A 102 -11.07 -8.02 4.95
C ILE A 102 -9.78 -8.07 5.76
#